data_AF-X1SFK9-F1
#
_entry.id   AF-X1SFK9-F1
#
_cell.length_a   1.000
_cell.length_b   1.000
_cell.length_c   1.000
_cell.angle_alpha   90.00
_cell.angle_beta   90.00
_cell.angle_gamma   90.00
#
_symmetry.space_group_name_H-M   'P 1'
#
loop_
_entity.id
_entity.type
_entity.pdbx_description
1 polymer ?
#
loop_
_entity_poly.entity_id
_entity_poly.type
_entity_poly.pdbx_seq_one_letter_code
_entity_poly.pdbx_strand_id
1 'polypeptide(L)'
;MIDDIRDKPYIDHKDVLGLNFIKDPGIYIYRRHYRQGLRSHIMEVLDPKDVENETKGIIIDSLKLYPRAQPLKMLRIFRTRFNTLRDAEKEVRKVKIIDTYLAPDHLARSIEFIVHYTRHGKRELLLCGLQEYANGEILDPWNHLDNDHLFLLLRDMRFEKVEDTVMMTDQWVRSIRKKTENFIQKLKQMIMETNYVPDLAGVGNLILTRSGNIKLVDIN
;
A
#
# COMPACT_ATOMS: atom_id res chain seq x y z
N MET A 1 -22.73 -21.34 4.71
CA MET A 1 -22.02 -20.93 5.94
C MET A 1 -21.08 -19.82 5.50
N ILE A 2 -21.23 -18.58 5.97
CA ILE A 2 -20.33 -17.49 5.55
C ILE A 2 -19.10 -17.59 6.44
N ASP A 3 -18.00 -18.11 5.88
CA ASP A 3 -16.71 -18.15 6.57
C ASP A 3 -16.26 -16.74 6.94
N ASP A 4 -15.62 -16.63 8.11
CA ASP A 4 -15.05 -15.36 8.59
C ASP A 4 -14.10 -14.80 7.55
N ILE A 5 -14.26 -13.52 7.21
CA ILE A 5 -13.41 -12.87 6.22
C ILE A 5 -11.93 -12.94 6.61
N ARG A 6 -11.59 -12.98 7.91
CA ARG A 6 -10.21 -13.05 8.42
C ARG A 6 -9.56 -14.42 8.21
N ASP A 7 -10.39 -15.47 8.18
CA ASP A 7 -9.93 -16.86 8.09
C ASP A 7 -9.82 -17.32 6.63
N LYS A 8 -10.42 -16.59 5.69
CA LYS A 8 -10.33 -16.89 4.27
C LYS A 8 -8.88 -16.81 3.81
N PRO A 9 -8.39 -17.74 2.96
CA PRO A 9 -7.05 -17.61 2.38
C PRO A 9 -6.97 -16.37 1.49
N TYR A 10 -8.02 -16.14 0.69
CA TYR A 10 -8.17 -15.00 -0.21
C TYR A 10 -9.58 -14.45 -0.13
N ILE A 11 -9.73 -13.16 -0.35
CA ILE A 11 -11.02 -12.49 -0.46
C ILE A 11 -11.14 -11.85 -1.83
N ASP A 12 -12.36 -11.81 -2.35
CA ASP A 12 -12.69 -11.20 -3.63
C ASP A 12 -13.58 -9.96 -3.49
N HIS A 13 -14.00 -9.43 -4.63
CA HIS A 13 -14.89 -8.27 -4.67
C HIS A 13 -16.21 -8.50 -3.92
N LYS A 14 -16.83 -9.69 -4.06
CA LYS A 14 -18.11 -10.02 -3.44
C LYS A 14 -17.96 -10.16 -1.93
N ASP A 15 -16.84 -10.68 -1.46
CA ASP A 15 -16.52 -10.75 -0.04
C ASP A 15 -16.48 -9.36 0.60
N VAL A 16 -15.82 -8.41 -0.05
CA VAL A 16 -15.76 -7.02 0.44
C VAL A 16 -17.14 -6.36 0.43
N LEU A 17 -17.91 -6.53 -0.65
CA LEU A 17 -19.28 -6.00 -0.72
C LEU A 17 -20.24 -6.62 0.32
N GLY A 18 -19.95 -7.86 0.77
CA GLY A 18 -20.71 -8.53 1.82
C GLY A 18 -20.45 -7.99 3.23
N LEU A 19 -19.46 -7.11 3.40
CA LEU A 19 -19.16 -6.50 4.71
C LEU A 19 -20.22 -5.44 5.07
N ASN A 20 -20.80 -5.60 6.26
CA ASN A 20 -21.93 -4.79 6.72
C ASN A 20 -21.67 -3.28 6.87
N PHE A 21 -20.42 -2.83 6.75
CA PHE A 21 -20.02 -1.43 6.89
C PHE A 21 -19.61 -0.79 5.55
N ILE A 22 -19.51 -1.58 4.46
CA ILE A 22 -19.31 -1.04 3.12
C ILE A 22 -20.66 -0.50 2.65
N LYS A 23 -20.77 0.84 2.66
CA LYS A 23 -21.95 1.56 2.19
C LYS A 23 -21.92 1.66 0.68
N ASP A 24 -23.08 1.50 0.07
CA ASP A 24 -23.32 1.61 -1.39
C ASP A 24 -22.50 0.62 -2.23
N PRO A 25 -22.93 -0.66 -2.30
CA PRO A 25 -22.26 -1.63 -3.14
C PRO A 25 -22.36 -1.20 -4.62
N GLY A 26 -21.24 -0.74 -5.18
CA GLY A 26 -21.15 -0.42 -6.61
C GLY A 26 -20.33 0.82 -6.98
N ILE A 27 -19.94 1.67 -6.03
CA ILE A 27 -19.12 2.87 -6.34
C ILE A 27 -17.70 2.48 -6.76
N TYR A 28 -17.14 1.44 -6.14
CA TYR A 28 -15.76 1.01 -6.39
C TYR A 28 -15.70 -0.48 -6.71
N ILE A 29 -14.68 -0.85 -7.48
CA ILE A 29 -14.31 -2.25 -7.70
C ILE A 29 -13.16 -2.60 -6.75
N TYR A 30 -13.27 -3.76 -6.10
CA TYR A 30 -12.24 -4.26 -5.18
C TYR A 30 -11.51 -5.42 -5.84
N ARG A 31 -10.23 -5.22 -6.15
CA ARG A 31 -9.38 -6.24 -6.75
C ARG A 31 -8.35 -6.70 -5.72
N ARG A 32 -8.15 -8.01 -5.60
CA ARG A 32 -7.12 -8.54 -4.71
C ARG A 32 -5.76 -7.99 -5.13
N HIS A 33 -5.05 -7.35 -4.21
CA HIS A 33 -3.67 -6.99 -4.46
C HIS A 33 -2.80 -8.25 -4.40
N TYR A 34 -1.90 -8.39 -5.37
CA TYR A 34 -1.07 -9.59 -5.50
C TYR A 34 -0.09 -9.75 -4.33
N ARG A 35 0.29 -8.64 -3.68
CA ARG A 35 1.06 -8.64 -2.43
C ARG A 35 0.07 -8.68 -1.28
N GLN A 36 -0.12 -9.86 -0.69
CA GLN A 36 -0.91 -9.98 0.53
C GLN A 36 0.00 -9.88 1.75
N GLY A 37 -0.39 -9.07 2.73
CA GLY A 37 0.23 -9.11 4.05
C GLY A 37 -0.17 -10.39 4.79
N LEU A 38 0.75 -10.97 5.55
CA LEU A 38 0.41 -12.09 6.44
C LEU A 38 -0.62 -11.68 7.51
N ARG A 39 -0.64 -10.39 7.86
CA ARG A 39 -1.49 -9.82 8.92
C ARG A 39 -2.79 -9.20 8.39
N SER A 40 -2.92 -8.98 7.08
CA SER A 40 -4.10 -8.34 6.50
C SER A 40 -4.40 -8.80 5.07
N HIS A 41 -5.68 -8.83 4.72
CA HIS A 41 -6.08 -8.85 3.32
C HIS A 41 -5.89 -7.46 2.72
N ILE A 42 -5.22 -7.39 1.58
CA ILE A 42 -4.97 -6.13 0.87
C ILE A 42 -5.75 -6.14 -0.45
N MET A 43 -6.60 -5.12 -0.61
CA MET A 43 -7.48 -4.92 -1.76
C MET A 43 -7.18 -3.59 -2.42
N GLU A 44 -6.98 -3.60 -3.73
CA GLU A 44 -6.98 -2.41 -4.58
C GLU A 44 -8.41 -1.86 -4.67
N VAL A 45 -8.58 -0.59 -4.34
CA VAL A 45 -9.84 0.14 -4.55
C VAL A 45 -9.73 0.86 -5.89
N LEU A 46 -10.52 0.42 -6.87
CA LEU A 46 -10.43 0.85 -8.26
C LEU A 46 -11.67 1.65 -8.68
N ASP A 47 -11.46 2.62 -9.56
CA ASP A 47 -12.54 3.28 -10.30
C ASP A 47 -13.17 2.28 -11.29
N PRO A 48 -14.50 2.06 -11.27
CA PRO A 48 -15.18 1.19 -12.23
C PRO A 48 -14.90 1.56 -13.68
N LYS A 49 -14.76 2.85 -14.00
CA LYS A 49 -14.46 3.35 -15.34
C LYS A 49 -13.06 2.93 -15.80
N ASP A 50 -12.08 2.97 -14.90
CA ASP A 50 -10.71 2.54 -15.23
C ASP A 50 -10.65 1.03 -15.46
N VAL A 51 -11.42 0.23 -14.70
CA VAL A 51 -11.55 -1.21 -14.93
C VAL A 51 -12.25 -1.50 -16.26
N GLU A 52 -13.24 -0.69 -16.63
CA GLU A 52 -13.89 -0.78 -17.93
C GLU A 52 -12.90 -0.47 -19.07
N ASN A 53 -12.09 0.58 -18.92
CA ASN A 53 -11.03 0.93 -19.87
C ASN A 53 -9.98 -0.19 -19.98
N GLU A 54 -9.58 -0.80 -18.87
CA GLU A 54 -8.67 -1.96 -18.84
C GLU A 54 -9.26 -3.15 -19.61
N THR A 55 -10.56 -3.39 -19.49
CA THR A 55 -11.22 -4.59 -20.06
C THR A 55 -11.62 -4.39 -21.52
N LYS A 56 -12.22 -3.24 -21.85
CA LYS A 56 -12.77 -2.94 -23.17
C LYS A 56 -11.77 -2.24 -24.07
N GLY A 57 -10.76 -1.61 -23.50
CA GLY A 57 -9.76 -0.80 -24.18
C GLY A 57 -10.28 0.61 -24.53
N ILE A 58 -9.35 1.54 -24.65
CA ILE A 58 -9.56 2.91 -25.12
C ILE A 58 -8.89 3.10 -26.48
N ILE A 59 -9.44 3.97 -27.32
CA ILE A 59 -8.84 4.32 -28.62
C ILE A 59 -8.12 5.65 -28.48
N ILE A 60 -6.82 5.66 -28.73
CA ILE A 60 -5.97 6.86 -28.79
C ILE A 60 -5.16 6.76 -30.07
N ASP A 61 -5.20 7.79 -30.92
CA ASP A 61 -4.47 7.85 -32.20
C ASP A 61 -4.67 6.60 -33.09
N SER A 62 -5.90 6.10 -33.16
CA SER A 62 -6.28 4.86 -33.87
C SER A 62 -5.69 3.56 -33.29
N LEU A 63 -4.95 3.63 -32.19
CA LEU A 63 -4.46 2.47 -31.45
C LEU A 63 -5.42 2.12 -30.32
N LYS A 64 -5.76 0.83 -30.21
CA LYS A 64 -6.55 0.32 -29.10
C LYS A 64 -5.62 -0.07 -27.96
N LEU A 65 -5.68 0.68 -26.86
CA LEU A 65 -4.87 0.50 -25.67
C LEU A 65 -5.72 -0.06 -24.53
N TYR A 66 -5.14 -0.91 -23.69
CA TYR A 66 -5.81 -1.50 -22.52
C TYR A 66 -5.04 -1.08 -21.26
N PRO A 67 -5.19 0.19 -20.82
CA PRO A 67 -4.46 0.68 -19.66
C PRO A 67 -4.92 -0.07 -18.41
N ARG A 68 -3.97 -0.52 -17.60
CA ARG A 68 -4.28 -1.16 -16.31
C ARG A 68 -4.91 -0.13 -15.37
N ALA A 69 -6.03 -0.49 -14.75
CA ALA A 69 -6.69 0.33 -13.75
C ALA A 69 -5.75 0.52 -12.55
N GLN A 70 -5.47 1.78 -12.21
CA GLN A 70 -4.62 2.10 -11.07
C GLN A 70 -5.45 2.19 -9.79
N PRO A 71 -4.95 1.64 -8.66
CA PRO A 71 -5.64 1.77 -7.38
C PRO A 71 -5.73 3.24 -6.95
N LEU A 72 -6.94 3.67 -6.59
CA LEU A 72 -7.17 4.95 -5.93
C LEU A 72 -6.64 4.91 -4.49
N LYS A 73 -6.84 3.75 -3.83
CA LYS A 73 -6.45 3.43 -2.45
C LYS A 73 -6.19 1.94 -2.29
N MET A 74 -5.54 1.59 -1.19
CA MET A 74 -5.36 0.22 -0.73
C MET A 74 -6.22 0.01 0.53
N LEU A 75 -7.23 -0.85 0.44
CA LEU A 75 -8.03 -1.28 1.59
C LEU A 75 -7.34 -2.48 2.24
N ARG A 76 -7.00 -2.34 3.54
CA ARG A 76 -6.43 -3.39 4.38
C ARG A 76 -7.48 -3.88 5.36
N ILE A 77 -7.71 -5.18 5.43
CA ILE A 77 -8.61 -5.82 6.40
C ILE A 77 -7.76 -6.73 7.27
N PHE A 78 -7.60 -6.37 8.55
CA PHE A 78 -6.70 -7.09 9.44
C PHE A 78 -7.28 -8.45 9.85
N ARG A 79 -6.42 -9.46 9.89
CA ARG A 79 -6.78 -10.82 10.32
C ARG A 79 -6.81 -10.97 11.84
N THR A 80 -6.12 -10.08 12.55
CA THR A 80 -6.07 -10.07 14.02
C THR A 80 -7.46 -9.92 14.63
N ARG A 81 -7.74 -10.75 15.64
CA ARG A 81 -8.97 -10.66 16.43
C ARG A 81 -8.71 -9.85 17.69
N PHE A 82 -9.65 -8.97 18.01
CA PHE A 82 -9.57 -8.15 19.21
C PHE A 82 -10.70 -8.52 20.16
N ASN A 83 -10.35 -8.80 21.42
CA ASN A 83 -11.33 -9.10 22.46
C ASN A 83 -11.99 -7.81 22.98
N THR A 84 -11.26 -6.70 22.95
CA THR A 84 -11.72 -5.40 23.44
C THR A 84 -11.37 -4.28 22.47
N LEU A 85 -12.12 -3.18 22.53
CA LEU A 85 -11.83 -1.98 21.76
C LEU A 85 -10.44 -1.42 22.10
N ARG A 86 -10.04 -1.49 23.37
CA ARG A 86 -8.73 -1.04 23.85
C ARG A 86 -7.58 -1.78 23.19
N ASP A 87 -7.74 -3.06 22.88
CA ASP A 87 -6.71 -3.84 22.18
C ASP A 87 -6.57 -3.39 20.72
N ALA A 88 -7.70 -3.13 20.05
CA ALA A 88 -7.70 -2.58 18.69
C ALA A 88 -7.08 -1.16 18.66
N GLU A 89 -7.38 -0.31 19.64
CA GLU A 89 -6.78 1.02 19.77
C GLU A 89 -5.27 0.99 20.02
N LYS A 90 -4.75 -0.04 20.71
CA LYS A 90 -3.29 -0.21 20.87
C LYS A 90 -2.64 -0.50 19.52
N GLU A 91 -3.29 -1.28 18.67
CA GLU A 91 -2.79 -1.56 17.33
C GLU A 91 -2.77 -0.29 16.46
N VAL A 92 -3.86 0.48 16.49
CA VAL A 92 -3.95 1.78 15.79
C VAL A 92 -2.87 2.75 16.29
N ARG A 93 -2.56 2.75 17.60
CA ARG A 93 -1.49 3.60 18.16
C ARG A 93 -0.11 3.32 17.58
N LYS A 94 0.22 2.07 17.26
CA LYS A 94 1.50 1.73 16.60
C LYS A 94 1.63 2.41 15.24
N VAL A 95 0.54 2.39 14.45
CA VAL A 95 0.49 3.09 13.15
C VAL A 95 0.66 4.59 13.34
N LYS A 96 0.05 5.17 14.40
CA LYS A 96 0.17 6.61 14.70
C LYS A 96 1.58 7.04 15.11
N ILE A 97 2.32 6.19 15.80
CA ILE A 97 3.75 6.42 16.06
C ILE A 97 4.47 6.57 14.72
N ILE A 98 4.35 5.60 13.82
CA ILE A 98 5.02 5.64 12.51
C ILE A 98 4.60 6.87 11.69
N ASP A 99 3.31 7.18 11.66
CA ASP A 99 2.76 8.37 10.99
C ASP A 99 3.41 9.66 11.48
N THR A 100 3.62 9.80 12.78
CA THR A 100 4.19 11.02 13.39
C THR A 100 5.62 11.31 12.92
N TYR A 101 6.43 10.27 12.72
CA TYR A 101 7.85 10.44 12.37
C TYR A 101 8.11 10.36 10.87
N LEU A 102 7.38 9.51 10.15
CA LEU A 102 7.66 9.21 8.74
C LEU A 102 6.75 9.98 7.77
N ALA A 103 5.55 10.40 8.17
CA ALA A 103 4.68 11.17 7.30
C ALA A 103 5.18 12.63 7.14
N PRO A 104 4.80 13.31 6.05
CA PRO A 104 4.12 12.78 4.86
C PRO A 104 5.07 12.14 3.83
N ASP A 105 6.38 12.32 4.01
CA ASP A 105 7.36 12.07 2.95
C ASP A 105 7.72 10.59 2.78
N HIS A 106 7.66 9.82 3.86
CA HIS A 106 8.17 8.45 3.94
C HIS A 106 7.12 7.41 4.33
N LEU A 107 5.86 7.80 4.41
CA LEU A 107 4.75 6.90 4.71
C LEU A 107 3.64 7.10 3.69
N ALA A 108 3.13 6.01 3.11
CA ALA A 108 1.85 6.03 2.43
C ALA A 108 0.77 6.21 3.48
N ARG A 109 0.16 7.41 3.49
CA ARG A 109 -0.78 7.80 4.55
C ARG A 109 -1.95 6.85 4.60
N SER A 110 -2.32 6.45 5.81
CA SER A 110 -3.43 5.53 6.05
C SER A 110 -4.41 6.09 7.07
N ILE A 111 -5.69 5.89 6.80
CA ILE A 111 -6.76 6.10 7.79
C ILE A 111 -7.10 4.72 8.35
N GLU A 112 -6.82 4.53 9.64
CA GLU A 112 -7.20 3.32 10.36
C GLU A 112 -8.56 3.51 11.04
N PHE A 113 -9.44 2.52 10.91
CA PHE A 113 -10.79 2.56 11.46
C PHE A 113 -11.23 1.20 11.97
N ILE A 114 -11.94 1.21 13.09
CA ILE A 114 -12.46 0.01 13.76
C ILE A 114 -13.97 -0.04 13.53
N VAL A 115 -14.46 -1.19 13.08
CA VAL A 115 -15.88 -1.40 12.77
C VAL A 115 -16.45 -2.57 13.54
N HIS A 116 -17.75 -2.52 13.77
CA HIS A 116 -18.50 -3.69 14.19
C HIS A 116 -18.79 -4.57 12.97
N TYR A 117 -18.12 -5.72 12.92
CA TYR A 117 -18.33 -6.76 11.93
C TYR A 117 -19.40 -7.73 12.45
N THR A 118 -20.49 -7.89 11.70
CA THR A 118 -21.59 -8.79 12.10
C THR A 118 -21.42 -10.15 11.44
N ARG A 119 -21.29 -11.20 12.25
CA ARG A 119 -21.16 -12.59 11.81
C ARG A 119 -22.08 -13.49 12.63
N HIS A 120 -22.96 -14.24 11.97
CA HIS A 120 -23.90 -15.17 12.63
C HIS A 120 -24.66 -14.54 13.83
N GLY A 121 -25.09 -13.28 13.69
CA GLY A 121 -25.79 -12.54 14.76
C GLY A 121 -24.90 -12.03 15.91
N LYS A 122 -23.59 -12.33 15.91
CA LYS A 122 -22.61 -11.75 16.83
C LYS A 122 -21.94 -10.54 16.20
N ARG A 123 -21.68 -9.52 17.02
CA ARG A 123 -20.87 -8.35 16.65
C ARG A 123 -19.46 -8.53 17.19
N GLU A 124 -18.49 -8.49 16.29
CA GLU A 124 -17.07 -8.56 16.62
C GLU A 124 -16.36 -7.31 16.12
N LEU A 125 -15.16 -7.05 16.65
CA LEU A 125 -14.33 -5.94 16.20
C LEU A 125 -13.47 -6.35 15.01
N LEU A 126 -13.44 -5.49 14.00
CA LEU A 126 -12.57 -5.62 12.84
C LEU A 126 -11.80 -4.32 12.64
N LEU A 127 -10.47 -4.41 12.56
CA LEU A 127 -9.62 -3.28 12.21
C LEU A 127 -9.43 -3.27 10.69
N CYS A 128 -9.62 -2.10 10.09
CA CYS A 128 -9.38 -1.86 8.68
C CYS A 128 -8.52 -0.61 8.51
N GLY A 129 -7.77 -0.55 7.41
CA GLY A 129 -7.00 0.61 7.01
C GLY A 129 -7.33 1.00 5.57
N LEU A 130 -7.46 2.28 5.28
CA LEU A 130 -7.57 2.80 3.92
C LEU A 130 -6.35 3.67 3.62
N GLN A 131 -5.45 3.13 2.81
CA GLN A 131 -4.12 3.66 2.59
C GLN A 131 -3.96 4.26 1.20
N GLU A 132 -3.14 5.30 1.10
CA GLU A 132 -2.64 5.82 -0.17
C GLU A 132 -1.97 4.73 -1.00
N TYR A 133 -2.34 4.63 -2.28
CA TYR A 133 -1.57 3.82 -3.22
C TYR A 133 -0.26 4.55 -3.56
N ALA A 134 0.89 3.93 -3.24
CA ALA A 134 2.18 4.46 -3.65
C ALA A 134 2.56 3.85 -5.01
N ASN A 135 2.52 4.68 -6.05
CA ASN A 135 2.98 4.29 -7.39
C ASN A 135 4.51 4.30 -7.45
N GLY A 136 5.10 3.14 -7.70
CA GLY A 136 6.54 2.94 -7.77
C GLY A 136 6.93 1.47 -7.69
N GLU A 137 8.23 1.21 -7.62
CA GLU A 137 8.79 -0.13 -7.57
C GLU A 137 9.15 -0.57 -6.15
N ILE A 138 9.21 -1.89 -5.92
CA ILE A 138 9.69 -2.42 -4.63
C ILE A 138 11.13 -2.02 -4.44
N LEU A 139 11.41 -1.45 -3.29
CA LEU A 139 12.77 -1.35 -2.79
C LEU A 139 12.99 -2.50 -1.80
N ASP A 140 13.83 -3.46 -2.18
CA ASP A 140 14.28 -4.51 -1.27
C ASP A 140 15.48 -3.98 -0.46
N PRO A 141 15.33 -3.73 0.86
CA PRO A 141 16.43 -3.20 1.68
C PRO A 141 17.56 -4.21 1.89
N TRP A 142 17.36 -5.50 1.54
CA TRP A 142 18.33 -6.57 1.74
C TRP A 142 19.17 -6.85 0.50
N ASN A 143 18.75 -6.35 -0.66
CA ASN A 143 19.43 -6.59 -1.92
C ASN A 143 20.54 -5.54 -2.17
N HIS A 144 21.47 -5.86 -3.08
CA HIS A 144 22.46 -4.88 -3.52
C HIS A 144 21.79 -3.79 -4.37
N LEU A 145 21.78 -2.57 -3.83
CA LEU A 145 21.25 -1.36 -4.45
C LEU A 145 22.39 -0.56 -5.08
N ASP A 146 23.00 -1.11 -6.13
CA ASP A 146 23.95 -0.36 -6.96
C ASP A 146 23.22 0.58 -7.92
N ASN A 147 23.99 1.40 -8.64
CA ASN A 147 23.42 2.38 -9.56
C ASN A 147 22.70 1.72 -10.74
N ASP A 148 23.14 0.54 -11.17
CA ASP A 148 22.54 -0.22 -12.27
C ASP A 148 21.17 -0.75 -11.88
N HIS A 149 21.03 -1.27 -10.66
CA HIS A 149 19.75 -1.70 -10.10
C HIS A 149 18.78 -0.51 -9.99
N LEU A 150 19.23 0.62 -9.44
CA LEU A 150 18.40 1.83 -9.35
C LEU A 150 17.95 2.33 -10.74
N PHE A 151 18.82 2.20 -11.75
CA PHE A 151 18.48 2.52 -13.13
C PHE A 151 17.39 1.60 -13.69
N LEU A 152 17.46 0.29 -13.43
CA LEU A 152 16.41 -0.65 -13.83
C LEU A 152 15.06 -0.28 -13.21
N LEU A 153 15.03 0.02 -11.90
CA LEU A 153 13.80 0.47 -11.22
C LEU A 153 13.26 1.76 -11.85
N LEU A 154 14.12 2.73 -12.18
CA LEU A 154 13.69 3.95 -12.87
C LEU A 154 13.08 3.66 -14.24
N ARG A 155 13.66 2.73 -14.99
CA ARG A 155 13.18 2.35 -16.31
C ARG A 155 11.81 1.68 -16.23
N ASP A 156 11.61 0.78 -15.27
CA ASP A 156 10.35 0.07 -15.09
C ASP A 156 9.22 1.02 -14.66
N MET A 157 9.54 2.10 -13.94
CA MET A 157 8.58 3.17 -13.60
C MET A 157 8.24 4.11 -14.78
N ARG A 158 8.93 4.02 -15.92
CA ARG A 158 8.70 4.90 -17.08
C ARG A 158 7.86 4.19 -18.14
N PHE A 159 6.71 4.78 -18.45
CA PHE A 159 5.85 4.31 -19.53
C PHE A 159 6.23 4.85 -20.93
N GLU A 160 7.15 5.81 -21.05
CA GLU A 160 7.47 6.45 -22.34
C GLU A 160 8.95 6.76 -22.54
N LYS A 161 9.34 6.75 -23.83
CA LYS A 161 10.65 7.11 -24.39
C LYS A 161 11.00 8.56 -24.07
N VAL A 162 11.57 8.80 -22.89
CA VAL A 162 12.32 10.04 -22.65
C VAL A 162 13.78 9.73 -22.96
N GLU A 163 14.41 10.53 -23.83
CA GLU A 163 15.85 10.46 -24.08
C GLU A 163 16.60 10.66 -22.77
N ASP A 164 17.08 9.56 -22.21
CA ASP A 164 17.82 9.55 -20.96
C ASP A 164 19.24 10.07 -21.20
N THR A 165 19.48 11.31 -20.80
CA THR A 165 20.86 11.77 -20.62
C THR A 165 21.40 11.19 -19.32
N VAL A 166 22.60 10.59 -19.38
CA VAL A 166 23.32 10.02 -18.23
C VAL A 166 23.35 10.98 -17.02
N MET A 167 23.45 12.28 -17.28
CA MET A 167 23.41 13.32 -16.24
C MET A 167 22.09 13.38 -15.45
N MET A 168 20.93 13.14 -16.08
CA MET A 168 19.64 13.12 -15.37
C MET A 168 19.53 11.90 -14.44
N THR A 169 20.05 10.75 -14.88
CA THR A 169 20.10 9.52 -14.07
C THR A 169 21.00 9.71 -12.85
N ASP A 170 22.19 10.28 -13.00
CA ASP A 170 23.11 10.52 -11.89
C ASP A 170 22.54 11.47 -10.84
N GLN A 171 21.86 12.54 -11.29
CA GLN A 171 21.17 13.46 -10.39
C GLN A 171 20.03 12.77 -9.62
N TRP A 172 19.28 11.89 -10.29
CA TRP A 172 18.21 11.12 -9.67
C TRP A 172 18.75 10.14 -8.61
N VAL A 173 19.81 9.40 -8.92
CA VAL A 173 20.47 8.49 -7.97
C VAL A 173 20.99 9.25 -6.73
N ARG A 174 21.62 10.41 -6.93
CA ARG A 174 22.07 11.26 -5.80
C ARG A 174 20.90 11.73 -4.95
N SER A 175 19.79 12.10 -5.57
CA SER A 175 18.56 12.50 -4.87
C SER A 175 17.99 11.36 -4.01
N ILE A 176 17.96 10.13 -4.53
CA ILE A 176 17.54 8.94 -3.78
C ILE A 176 18.41 8.73 -2.55
N ARG A 177 19.74 8.76 -2.71
CA ARG A 177 20.66 8.55 -1.59
C ARG A 177 20.39 9.54 -0.45
N LYS A 178 20.27 10.83 -0.78
CA LYS A 178 19.92 11.88 0.19
C LYS A 178 18.57 11.63 0.88
N LYS A 179 17.54 11.22 0.12
CA LYS A 179 16.21 10.91 0.68
C LYS A 179 16.21 9.66 1.54
N THR A 180 17.06 8.68 1.21
CA THR A 180 17.27 7.46 1.98
C THR A 180 17.96 7.75 3.30
N GLU A 181 18.99 8.60 3.29
CA GLU A 181 19.65 9.08 4.51
C GLU A 181 18.65 9.74 5.46
N ASN A 182 17.81 10.64 4.94
CA ASN A 182 16.75 11.29 5.72
C ASN A 182 15.73 10.27 6.28
N PHE A 183 15.31 9.30 5.47
CA PHE A 183 14.43 8.22 5.91
C PHE A 183 15.04 7.43 7.08
N ILE A 184 16.30 7.00 6.94
CA ILE A 184 17.02 6.25 7.98
C ILE A 184 17.18 7.09 9.24
N GLN A 185 17.48 8.39 9.11
CA GLN A 185 17.61 9.29 10.25
C GLN A 185 16.29 9.41 11.03
N LYS A 186 15.17 9.68 10.33
CA LYS A 186 13.84 9.75 10.95
C LYS A 186 13.43 8.43 11.60
N LEU A 187 13.73 7.31 10.96
CA LEU A 187 13.48 5.98 11.49
C LEU A 187 14.28 5.73 12.78
N LYS A 188 15.58 6.03 12.79
CA LYS A 188 16.42 5.92 13.99
C LYS A 188 15.90 6.79 15.12
N GLN A 189 15.52 8.04 14.80
CA GLN A 189 14.91 8.95 15.77
C GLN A 189 13.66 8.35 16.39
N MET A 190 12.73 7.84 15.57
CA MET A 190 11.52 7.19 16.04
C MET A 190 11.83 6.02 16.99
N ILE A 191 12.76 5.14 16.63
CA ILE A 191 13.15 3.99 17.45
C ILE A 191 13.69 4.45 18.80
N MET A 192 14.58 5.46 18.82
CA MET A 192 15.17 5.98 20.05
C MET A 192 14.14 6.64 20.97
N GLU A 193 13.20 7.41 20.41
CA GLU A 193 12.22 8.16 21.20
C GLU A 193 11.05 7.30 21.68
N THR A 194 10.68 6.26 20.94
CA THR A 194 9.46 5.47 21.21
C THR A 194 9.74 4.03 21.65
N ASN A 195 10.98 3.56 21.55
CA ASN A 195 11.39 2.16 21.72
C ASN A 195 10.60 1.18 20.82
N TYR A 196 10.00 1.70 19.75
CA TYR A 196 9.21 0.92 18.80
C TYR A 196 9.98 0.75 17.50
N VAL A 197 10.20 -0.52 17.12
CA VAL A 197 10.83 -0.90 15.86
C VAL A 197 9.71 -1.36 14.90
N PRO A 198 9.46 -0.64 13.80
CA PRO A 198 8.47 -1.03 12.81
C PRO A 198 8.97 -2.22 12.00
N ASP A 199 8.05 -3.04 11.47
CA ASP A 199 8.43 -4.11 10.55
C ASP A 199 8.82 -3.53 9.18
N LEU A 200 10.12 -3.43 8.96
CA LEU A 200 10.72 -3.03 7.68
C LEU A 200 11.32 -4.22 6.93
N ALA A 201 11.24 -5.42 7.49
CA ALA A 201 11.93 -6.59 6.96
C ALA A 201 11.16 -7.26 5.82
N GLY A 202 9.86 -6.97 5.70
CA GLY A 202 9.03 -7.47 4.61
C GLY A 202 9.44 -6.91 3.25
N VAL A 203 9.87 -7.80 2.35
CA VAL A 203 10.02 -7.48 0.92
C VAL A 203 8.66 -7.00 0.41
N GLY A 204 8.60 -5.76 -0.10
CA GLY A 204 7.38 -5.11 -0.54
C GLY A 204 6.80 -4.06 0.42
N ASN A 205 7.36 -3.89 1.62
CA ASN A 205 6.94 -2.82 2.55
C ASN A 205 7.44 -1.44 2.10
N LEU A 206 8.53 -1.37 1.34
CA LEU A 206 9.11 -0.12 0.85
C LEU A 206 8.90 0.03 -0.65
N ILE A 207 8.39 1.19 -1.05
CA ILE A 207 8.21 1.58 -2.45
C ILE A 207 9.12 2.76 -2.77
N LEU A 208 9.95 2.59 -3.78
CA LEU A 208 10.67 3.68 -4.43
C LEU A 208 9.77 4.29 -5.50
N THR A 209 9.41 5.56 -5.31
CA THR A 209 8.61 6.32 -6.27
C THR A 209 9.50 6.96 -7.34
N ARG A 210 8.90 7.33 -8.48
CA ARG A 210 9.63 8.01 -9.56
C ARG A 210 10.30 9.32 -9.14
N SER A 211 9.74 10.03 -8.14
CA SER A 211 10.35 11.25 -7.61
C SER A 211 11.58 10.97 -6.72
N GLY A 212 11.93 9.71 -6.51
CA GLY A 212 13.01 9.26 -5.64
C GLY A 212 12.64 9.20 -4.16
N ASN A 213 11.36 9.36 -3.80
CA ASN A 213 10.91 9.17 -2.41
C ASN A 213 10.79 7.67 -2.11
N ILE A 214 11.19 7.28 -0.90
CA ILE A 214 10.95 5.96 -0.34
C ILE A 214 9.74 6.07 0.57
N LYS A 215 8.67 5.32 0.26
CA LYS A 215 7.45 5.25 1.06
C LYS A 215 7.31 3.88 1.70
N LEU A 216 7.08 3.85 3.01
CA LEU A 216 6.57 2.68 3.71
C LEU A 216 5.09 2.50 3.36
N VAL A 217 4.73 1.34 2.81
CA VAL A 217 3.37 1.01 2.36
C VAL A 217 2.74 -0.11 3.15
N ASP A 218 3.50 -0.91 3.87
CA ASP A 218 2.90 -1.87 4.78
C ASP A 218 3.60 -1.79 6.14
N ILE A 219 2.79 -1.56 7.15
CA ILE A 219 3.19 -1.63 8.54
C ILE A 219 2.65 -2.97 9.00
N ASN A 220 3.47 -4.01 8.86
CA ASN A 220 3.12 -5.32 9.37
C ASN A 220 3.22 -5.35 10.89
#